data_AF-K5XCD2-F1
#
_entry.id   AF-K5XCD2-F1
#
_cell.length_a   1.000
_cell.length_b   1.000
_cell.length_c   1.000
_cell.angle_alpha   90.00
_cell.angle_beta   90.00
_cell.angle_gamma   90.00
#
_symmetry.space_group_name_H-M   'P 1'
#
loop_
_entity.id
_entity.type
_entity.pdbx_description
1 polymer ?
#
loop_
_entity_poly.entity_id
_entity_poly.type
_entity_poly.pdbx_seq_one_letter_code
_entity_poly.pdbx_strand_id
1 'polypeptide(L)'
;MPLSTVVSSPGKVLLTGGYLVLDPAYSGTVISASSRFYTIVQDDTTVSSGNIRVRSPQFNDATWNFVVDIDSENILDPESNNATKNKFVQLALEKTIRLAVELKEKTIIQEVLSRGIDIAIVGDNDFYSQRATLASLSISRTLESLKMIKPFNKSGITLSDVHKTGLGSSAALITSLVSALLVHFSVLPKSAFSEDAENNHDAKMDVLGKALAHNLAQYVHCLAQGKVGSGFDVSAAVFGTHLYTRFDPAVLQLLMDDSTVCFI
;
A
#
# COMPACT_ATOMS: atom_id res chain seq x y z
N MET A 1 -12.03 -7.48 22.15
CA MET A 1 -10.59 -7.40 21.82
C MET A 1 -10.44 -6.39 20.71
N PRO A 2 -9.40 -5.53 20.72
CA PRO A 2 -9.17 -4.59 19.62
C PRO A 2 -9.05 -5.36 18.30
N LEU A 3 -9.72 -4.89 17.26
CA LEU A 3 -9.62 -5.50 15.94
C LEU A 3 -8.21 -5.27 15.39
N SER A 4 -7.59 -6.33 14.87
CA SER A 4 -6.30 -6.25 14.19
C SER A 4 -6.38 -6.92 12.83
N THR A 5 -5.91 -6.22 11.81
CA THR A 5 -5.82 -6.66 10.42
C THR A 5 -4.37 -6.56 9.97
N VAL A 6 -3.81 -7.67 9.48
CA VAL A 6 -2.48 -7.68 8.88
C VAL A 6 -2.62 -8.16 7.44
N VAL A 7 -2.14 -7.35 6.50
CA VAL A 7 -2.05 -7.72 5.08
C VAL A 7 -0.63 -7.48 4.61
N SER A 8 -0.17 -8.34 3.70
CA SER A 8 1.13 -8.18 3.07
C SER A 8 1.07 -8.29 1.56
N SER A 9 1.90 -7.52 0.87
CA SER A 9 2.00 -7.52 -0.60
C SER A 9 3.46 -7.72 -1.03
N PRO A 10 3.72 -8.58 -2.03
CA PRO A 10 5.06 -8.87 -2.49
C PRO A 10 5.64 -7.70 -3.31
N GLY A 11 6.97 -7.67 -3.40
CA GLY A 11 7.69 -6.92 -4.41
C GLY A 11 7.57 -7.58 -5.80
N LYS A 12 8.25 -6.99 -6.78
CA LYS A 12 8.09 -7.38 -8.19
C LYS A 12 9.38 -7.36 -8.99
N VAL A 13 9.46 -8.26 -9.98
CA VAL A 13 10.48 -8.28 -11.03
C VAL A 13 9.80 -8.49 -12.38
N LEU A 14 10.04 -7.59 -13.35
CA LEU A 14 9.58 -7.78 -14.72
C LEU A 14 10.63 -8.63 -15.46
N LEU A 15 10.30 -9.87 -15.78
CA LEU A 15 11.21 -10.81 -16.41
C LEU A 15 11.26 -10.62 -17.94
N THR A 16 10.12 -10.38 -18.57
CA THR A 16 10.00 -10.17 -20.02
C THR A 16 9.08 -8.99 -20.35
N GLY A 17 9.13 -8.50 -21.59
CA GLY A 17 8.33 -7.38 -22.08
C GLY A 17 9.05 -6.03 -22.02
N GLY A 18 9.82 -5.74 -20.97
CA GLY A 18 10.59 -4.49 -20.88
C GLY A 18 9.70 -3.25 -21.07
N TYR A 19 10.07 -2.35 -21.99
CA TYR A 19 9.22 -1.19 -22.33
C TYR A 19 8.00 -1.52 -23.20
N LEU A 20 7.93 -2.71 -23.80
CA LEU A 20 6.78 -3.11 -24.63
C LEU A 20 5.49 -3.18 -23.81
N VAL A 21 5.57 -3.46 -22.50
CA VAL A 21 4.40 -3.48 -21.61
C VAL A 21 3.75 -2.11 -21.41
N LEU A 22 4.32 -1.05 -21.98
CA LEU A 22 3.65 0.25 -22.06
C LEU A 22 2.56 0.30 -23.13
N ASP A 23 2.59 -0.61 -24.10
CA ASP A 23 1.57 -0.75 -25.13
C ASP A 23 0.71 -2.00 -24.84
N PRO A 24 -0.63 -1.85 -24.71
CA PRO A 24 -1.54 -2.98 -24.46
C PRO A 24 -1.46 -4.12 -25.49
N ALA A 25 -0.89 -3.89 -26.68
CA ALA A 25 -0.67 -4.94 -27.67
C ALA A 25 0.37 -5.98 -27.23
N TYR A 26 1.22 -5.68 -26.25
CA TYR A 26 2.28 -6.56 -25.79
C TYR A 26 2.11 -6.93 -24.31
N SER A 27 2.48 -8.17 -24.00
CA SER A 27 2.48 -8.70 -22.64
C SER A 27 3.89 -8.93 -22.12
N GLY A 28 4.05 -8.95 -20.81
CA GLY A 28 5.30 -9.27 -20.12
C GLY A 28 5.07 -10.23 -18.96
N THR A 29 6.04 -11.07 -18.68
CA THR A 29 6.01 -11.95 -17.51
C THR A 29 6.50 -11.19 -16.30
N VAL A 30 5.66 -11.07 -15.27
CA VAL A 30 6.04 -10.48 -13.99
C VAL A 30 6.11 -11.57 -12.92
N ILE A 31 7.17 -11.53 -12.13
CA ILE A 31 7.40 -12.45 -11.01
C ILE A 31 7.28 -11.66 -9.71
N SER A 32 6.48 -12.18 -8.80
CA SER A 32 6.41 -11.67 -7.43
C SER A 32 7.65 -12.09 -6.65
N ALA A 33 8.27 -11.13 -5.96
CA ALA A 33 9.41 -11.40 -5.09
C ALA A 33 8.92 -12.02 -3.77
N SER A 34 9.80 -12.77 -3.11
CA SER A 34 9.53 -13.27 -1.75
C SER A 34 9.48 -12.15 -0.71
N SER A 35 10.18 -11.03 -0.96
CA SER A 35 10.20 -9.85 -0.09
C SER A 35 8.84 -9.14 -0.11
N ARG A 36 8.32 -8.77 1.06
CA ARG A 36 6.97 -8.21 1.23
C ARG A 36 6.96 -6.90 2.02
N PHE A 37 5.97 -6.08 1.71
CA PHE A 37 5.48 -5.03 2.61
C PHE A 37 4.35 -5.59 3.46
N TYR A 38 4.30 -5.19 4.72
CA TYR A 38 3.27 -5.51 5.68
C TYR A 38 2.63 -4.23 6.16
N THR A 39 1.29 -4.22 6.15
CA THR A 39 0.49 -3.20 6.82
C THR A 39 -0.28 -3.87 7.95
N ILE A 40 -0.12 -3.32 9.15
CA ILE A 40 -0.83 -3.71 10.36
C ILE A 40 -1.78 -2.57 10.70
N VAL A 41 -3.08 -2.83 10.74
CA VAL A 41 -4.11 -1.89 11.16
C VAL A 41 -4.71 -2.42 12.46
N GLN A 42 -4.74 -1.59 13.50
CA GLN A 42 -5.26 -1.96 14.81
C GLN A 42 -6.06 -0.83 15.45
N ASP A 43 -7.10 -1.20 16.19
CA ASP A 43 -7.77 -0.26 17.11
C ASP A 43 -6.79 0.11 18.23
N ASP A 44 -6.62 1.40 18.51
CA ASP A 44 -5.69 1.90 19.54
C ASP A 44 -6.30 3.10 20.29
N THR A 45 -6.61 2.89 21.57
CA THR A 45 -7.20 3.91 22.43
C THR A 45 -6.26 5.08 22.76
N THR A 46 -4.97 4.98 22.43
CA THR A 46 -4.02 6.11 22.49
C THR A 46 -4.14 7.06 21.31
N VAL A 47 -4.86 6.65 20.26
CA VAL A 47 -5.24 7.51 19.13
C VAL A 47 -6.63 8.07 19.42
N SER A 48 -6.80 9.38 19.27
CA SER A 48 -8.09 10.03 19.49
C SER A 48 -9.19 9.43 18.61
N SER A 49 -10.42 9.36 19.12
CA SER A 49 -11.60 8.97 18.33
C SER A 49 -11.70 9.81 17.05
N GLY A 50 -11.88 9.17 15.89
CA GLY A 50 -11.92 9.84 14.59
C GLY A 50 -10.54 10.14 13.99
N ASN A 51 -9.44 9.79 14.66
CA ASN A 51 -8.09 10.01 14.15
C ASN A 51 -7.44 8.70 13.69
N ILE A 52 -6.48 8.84 12.77
CA ILE A 52 -5.63 7.76 12.28
C ILE A 52 -4.17 8.15 12.48
N ARG A 53 -3.39 7.27 13.10
CA ARG A 53 -1.93 7.39 13.20
C ARG A 53 -1.26 6.36 12.29
N VAL A 54 -0.45 6.80 11.34
CA VAL A 54 0.35 5.92 10.48
C VAL A 54 1.83 6.03 10.83
N ARG A 55 2.50 4.89 10.96
CA ARG A 55 3.91 4.80 11.36
C ARG A 55 4.69 3.90 10.41
N SER A 56 5.87 4.32 10.01
CA SER A 56 6.87 3.48 9.34
C SER A 56 8.11 3.35 10.22
N PRO A 57 8.12 2.41 11.18
CA PRO A 57 9.09 2.38 12.29
C PRO A 57 10.55 2.10 11.86
N GLN A 58 10.78 1.77 10.58
CA GLN A 58 12.11 1.60 10.00
C GLN A 58 12.83 2.93 9.74
N PHE A 59 12.10 4.06 9.73
CA PHE A 59 12.60 5.38 9.37
C PHE A 59 12.42 6.39 10.50
N ASN A 60 13.30 7.39 10.54
CA ASN A 60 13.16 8.53 11.42
C ASN A 60 12.04 9.44 10.90
N ASP A 61 11.33 10.09 11.83
CA ASP A 61 10.31 11.11 11.54
C ASP A 61 9.19 10.64 10.58
N ALA A 62 8.95 9.33 10.55
CA ALA A 62 7.98 8.67 9.70
C ALA A 62 6.74 8.23 10.51
N THR A 63 6.16 9.19 11.23
CA THR A 63 4.86 9.07 11.88
C THR A 63 3.98 10.22 11.40
N TRP A 64 2.78 9.91 10.94
CA TRP A 64 1.82 10.86 10.37
C TRP A 64 0.47 10.66 11.06
N ASN A 65 -0.03 11.71 11.69
CA ASN A 65 -1.36 11.75 12.29
C ASN A 65 -2.35 12.46 11.35
N PHE A 66 -3.56 11.93 11.27
CA PHE A 66 -4.64 12.44 10.45
C PHE A 66 -5.93 12.54 11.26
N VAL A 67 -6.69 13.60 11.00
CA VAL A 67 -8.07 13.76 11.47
C VAL A 67 -8.99 13.34 10.33
N VAL A 68 -9.99 12.50 10.63
CA VAL A 68 -10.97 12.02 9.66
C VAL A 68 -12.32 12.68 9.92
N ASP A 69 -12.83 13.41 8.94
CA ASP A 69 -14.18 13.96 8.94
C ASP A 69 -14.93 13.49 7.69
N ILE A 70 -15.65 12.39 7.80
CA ILE A 70 -16.38 11.82 6.66
C ILE A 70 -17.63 12.62 6.26
N ASP A 71 -17.96 13.71 6.95
CA ASP A 71 -19.00 14.67 6.57
C ASP A 71 -18.42 15.85 5.76
N SER A 72 -17.10 16.05 5.79
CA SER A 72 -16.39 17.09 5.05
C SER A 72 -16.15 16.72 3.58
N GLU A 73 -16.05 17.73 2.70
CA GLU A 73 -15.57 17.53 1.33
C GLU A 73 -14.13 17.00 1.31
N ASN A 74 -13.28 17.49 2.23
CA ASN A 74 -11.96 16.93 2.48
C ASN A 74 -12.02 16.02 3.69
N ILE A 75 -12.19 14.71 3.46
CA ILE A 75 -12.44 13.76 4.54
C ILE A 75 -11.23 13.46 5.43
N LEU A 76 -10.03 13.91 5.03
CA LEU A 76 -8.78 13.53 5.68
C LEU A 76 -7.82 14.71 5.73
N ASP A 77 -7.57 15.22 6.93
CA ASP A 77 -6.66 16.33 7.18
C ASP A 77 -5.40 15.85 7.92
N PRO A 78 -4.19 16.04 7.35
CA PRO A 78 -2.96 15.77 8.08
C PRO A 78 -2.76 16.81 9.20
N GLU A 79 -2.42 16.35 10.41
CA GLU A 79 -2.11 17.27 11.51
C GLU A 79 -0.88 18.13 11.18
N SER A 80 -0.91 19.39 11.64
CA SER A 80 0.15 20.39 11.38
C SER A 80 1.47 20.12 12.10
N ASN A 81 1.44 19.29 13.16
CA ASN A 81 2.61 18.89 13.95
C ASN A 81 3.40 17.73 13.32
N ASN A 82 2.95 17.17 12.18
CA ASN A 82 3.65 16.10 11.49
C ASN A 82 5.01 16.59 10.99
N ALA A 83 6.08 15.90 11.39
CA ALA A 83 7.45 16.27 11.03
C ALA A 83 7.73 16.17 9.51
N THR A 84 7.05 15.26 8.82
CA THR A 84 7.17 15.03 7.38
C THR A 84 5.79 14.80 6.75
N LYS A 85 5.74 14.75 5.42
CA LYS A 85 4.52 14.42 4.65
C LYS A 85 4.72 13.14 3.85
N ASN A 86 3.66 12.38 3.64
CA ASN A 86 3.68 11.20 2.78
C ASN A 86 2.40 11.13 1.92
N LYS A 87 2.50 11.64 0.68
CA LYS A 87 1.40 11.68 -0.29
C LYS A 87 0.83 10.29 -0.59
N PHE A 88 1.66 9.25 -0.64
CA PHE A 88 1.22 7.89 -0.93
C PHE A 88 0.29 7.36 0.18
N VAL A 89 0.68 7.57 1.45
CA VAL A 89 -0.13 7.19 2.62
C VAL A 89 -1.42 7.99 2.68
N GLN A 90 -1.33 9.32 2.54
CA GLN A 90 -2.49 10.20 2.62
C GLN A 90 -3.56 9.83 1.58
N LEU A 91 -3.17 9.67 0.32
CA LEU A 91 -4.10 9.30 -0.75
C LEU A 91 -4.67 7.90 -0.57
N ALA A 92 -3.87 6.94 -0.11
CA ALA A 92 -4.37 5.59 0.16
C ALA A 92 -5.43 5.59 1.26
N LEU A 93 -5.22 6.33 2.35
CA LEU A 93 -6.22 6.51 3.40
C LEU A 93 -7.48 7.17 2.84
N GLU A 94 -7.34 8.35 2.24
CA GLU A 94 -8.47 9.16 1.77
C GLU A 94 -9.34 8.38 0.77
N LYS A 95 -8.74 7.82 -0.28
CA LYS A 95 -9.51 7.13 -1.33
C LYS A 95 -10.11 5.81 -0.84
N THR A 96 -9.44 5.11 0.07
CA THR A 96 -10.02 3.87 0.64
C THR A 96 -11.16 4.17 1.60
N ILE A 97 -11.06 5.20 2.43
CA ILE A 97 -12.14 5.60 3.34
C ILE A 97 -13.34 6.11 2.55
N ARG A 98 -13.15 6.93 1.51
CA ARG A 98 -14.23 7.35 0.61
C ARG A 98 -14.96 6.15 -0.01
N LEU A 99 -14.21 5.19 -0.54
CA LEU A 99 -14.80 3.98 -1.10
C LEU A 99 -15.54 3.17 -0.02
N ALA A 100 -15.01 3.07 1.19
CA ALA A 100 -15.66 2.36 2.29
C ALA A 100 -16.98 3.02 2.69
N VAL A 101 -17.05 4.35 2.74
CA VAL A 101 -18.28 5.11 3.02
C VAL A 101 -19.32 4.95 1.90
N GLU A 102 -18.89 4.82 0.64
CA GLU A 102 -19.80 4.59 -0.48
C GLU A 102 -20.38 3.16 -0.48
N LEU A 103 -19.56 2.17 -0.13
CA LEU A 103 -19.94 0.75 -0.21
C LEU A 103 -20.54 0.19 1.10
N LYS A 104 -20.45 0.93 2.21
CA LYS A 104 -20.98 0.55 3.53
C LYS A 104 -21.81 1.67 4.11
N GLU A 105 -22.60 1.33 5.11
CA GLU A 105 -23.31 2.37 5.86
C GLU A 105 -22.31 3.29 6.55
N LYS A 106 -22.48 4.60 6.34
CA LYS A 106 -21.65 5.65 6.92
C LYS A 106 -21.42 5.47 8.43
N THR A 107 -22.48 5.10 9.15
CA THR A 107 -22.48 4.83 10.60
C THR A 107 -21.52 3.71 11.01
N ILE A 108 -21.40 2.65 10.20
CA ILE A 108 -20.46 1.55 10.44
C ILE A 108 -19.02 2.07 10.33
N ILE A 109 -18.73 2.89 9.32
CA ILE A 109 -17.39 3.47 9.14
C ILE A 109 -17.06 4.45 10.28
N GLN A 110 -18.03 5.28 10.71
CA GLN A 110 -17.87 6.16 11.87
C GLN A 110 -17.58 5.36 13.14
N GLU A 111 -18.28 4.25 13.36
CA GLU A 111 -18.06 3.40 14.53
C GLU A 111 -16.65 2.83 14.54
N VAL A 112 -16.14 2.35 13.40
CA VAL A 112 -14.75 1.85 13.29
C VAL A 112 -13.75 2.98 13.57
N LEU A 113 -13.93 4.15 12.95
CA LEU A 113 -13.05 5.32 13.16
C LEU A 113 -13.09 5.85 14.60
N SER A 114 -14.23 5.72 15.30
CA SER A 114 -14.38 6.17 16.68
C SER A 114 -13.47 5.44 17.67
N ARG A 115 -12.93 4.28 17.27
CA ARG A 115 -12.04 3.45 18.10
C ARG A 115 -10.60 3.96 18.13
N GLY A 116 -10.26 4.92 17.27
CA GLY A 116 -8.89 5.37 17.03
C GLY A 116 -8.10 4.27 16.30
N ILE A 117 -7.46 4.61 15.17
CA ILE A 117 -6.77 3.61 14.34
C ILE A 117 -5.26 3.88 14.33
N ASP A 118 -4.48 2.87 14.72
CA ASP A 118 -3.03 2.86 14.54
C ASP A 118 -2.65 1.92 13.38
N ILE A 119 -1.80 2.43 12.49
CA ILE A 119 -1.33 1.72 11.31
C ILE A 119 0.20 1.67 11.34
N ALA A 120 0.77 0.47 11.28
CA ALA A 120 2.20 0.28 11.07
C ALA A 120 2.46 -0.28 9.68
N ILE A 121 3.36 0.35 8.93
CA ILE A 121 3.80 -0.07 7.60
C ILE A 121 5.29 -0.41 7.66
N VAL A 122 5.64 -1.66 7.37
CA VAL A 122 7.02 -2.16 7.36
C VAL A 122 7.28 -2.95 6.09
N GLY A 123 8.49 -2.86 5.54
CA GLY A 123 8.93 -3.62 4.38
C GLY A 123 10.18 -4.43 4.70
N ASP A 124 10.29 -5.61 4.08
CA ASP A 124 11.51 -6.40 4.16
C ASP A 124 12.74 -5.59 3.75
N ASN A 125 13.89 -5.95 4.33
CA ASN A 125 15.14 -5.22 4.14
C ASN A 125 15.55 -5.13 2.65
N ASP A 126 15.12 -6.08 1.81
CA ASP A 126 15.42 -6.16 0.39
C ASP A 126 14.85 -5.00 -0.44
N PHE A 127 13.84 -4.29 0.07
CA PHE A 127 13.32 -3.08 -0.59
C PHE A 127 14.30 -1.91 -0.53
N TYR A 128 15.29 -1.97 0.35
CA TYR A 128 16.20 -0.88 0.68
C TYR A 128 17.67 -1.30 0.57
N SER A 129 18.53 -0.39 0.15
CA SER A 129 19.96 -0.65 0.09
C SER A 129 20.55 -0.77 1.49
N GLN A 130 21.13 -1.92 1.80
CA GLN A 130 21.77 -2.18 3.10
C GLN A 130 23.25 -1.80 3.14
N ARG A 131 23.75 -1.03 2.15
CA ARG A 131 25.18 -0.70 2.03
C ARG A 131 25.71 0.06 3.24
N ALA A 132 24.95 1.00 3.78
CA ALA A 132 25.33 1.77 4.96
C ALA A 132 25.33 0.91 6.23
N THR A 133 24.31 0.06 6.40
CA THR A 133 24.21 -0.90 7.51
C THR A 133 25.38 -1.88 7.54
N LEU A 134 25.73 -2.46 6.39
CA LEU A 134 26.87 -3.39 6.31
C LEU A 134 28.20 -2.69 6.60
N ALA A 135 28.35 -1.44 6.14
CA ALA A 135 29.55 -0.64 6.40
C ALA A 135 29.70 -0.30 7.90
N SER A 136 28.62 0.07 8.60
CA SER A 136 28.67 0.36 10.04
C SER A 136 28.96 -0.89 10.88
N LEU A 137 28.55 -2.08 10.41
CA LEU A 137 28.87 -3.36 11.01
C LEU A 137 30.25 -3.90 10.62
N SER A 138 30.99 -3.21 9.74
CA SER A 138 32.30 -3.65 9.23
C SER A 138 32.29 -5.06 8.62
N ILE A 139 31.17 -5.46 8.00
CA ILE A 139 31.01 -6.76 7.32
C ILE A 139 30.99 -6.59 5.80
N SER A 140 31.34 -7.67 5.08
CA SER A 140 31.44 -7.66 3.62
C SER A 140 30.07 -7.54 2.94
N ARG A 141 30.05 -7.15 1.66
CA ARG A 141 28.81 -6.98 0.89
C ARG A 141 28.39 -8.27 0.19
N THR A 142 28.10 -9.30 0.98
CA THR A 142 27.70 -10.63 0.48
C THR A 142 26.25 -10.95 0.84
N LEU A 143 25.67 -11.95 0.16
CA LEU A 143 24.33 -12.46 0.50
C LEU A 143 24.26 -13.00 1.93
N GLU A 144 25.34 -13.62 2.43
CA GLU A 144 25.41 -14.12 3.80
C GLU A 144 25.37 -12.96 4.81
N SER A 145 26.11 -11.88 4.53
CA SER A 145 26.13 -10.69 5.37
C SER A 145 24.76 -9.99 5.41
N LEU A 146 24.02 -9.98 4.30
CA LEU A 146 22.65 -9.47 4.28
C LEU A 146 21.70 -10.28 5.17
N LYS A 147 21.85 -11.62 5.21
CA LYS A 147 21.04 -12.50 6.08
C LYS A 147 21.28 -12.27 7.57
N MET A 148 22.41 -11.67 7.95
CA MET A 148 22.72 -11.32 9.34
C MET A 148 21.98 -10.07 9.82
N ILE A 149 21.48 -9.23 8.90
CA ILE A 149 20.74 -8.02 9.26
C ILE A 149 19.36 -8.43 9.76
N LYS A 150 19.01 -7.98 10.97
CA LYS A 150 17.70 -8.25 11.57
C LYS A 150 16.57 -7.83 10.59
N PRO A 151 15.53 -8.67 10.40
CA PRO A 151 14.36 -8.27 9.61
C PRO A 151 13.75 -6.96 10.11
N PHE A 152 13.25 -6.16 9.16
CA PHE A 152 12.66 -4.84 9.40
C PHE A 152 13.61 -3.91 10.16
N ASN A 153 14.90 -3.91 9.80
CA ASN A 153 15.87 -3.11 10.53
C ASN A 153 15.56 -1.61 10.41
N LYS A 154 15.84 -0.88 11.48
CA LYS A 154 15.84 0.58 11.43
C LYS A 154 17.01 1.03 10.55
N SER A 155 16.70 1.86 9.56
CA SER A 155 17.71 2.41 8.64
C SER A 155 18.47 3.58 9.27
N GLY A 156 17.93 4.18 10.33
CA GLY A 156 18.54 5.33 11.02
C GLY A 156 18.54 6.63 10.20
N ILE A 157 17.78 6.64 9.10
CA ILE A 157 17.62 7.77 8.17
C ILE A 157 16.13 8.05 7.94
N THR A 158 15.82 9.17 7.30
CA THR A 158 14.44 9.49 6.91
C THR A 158 13.99 8.66 5.71
N LEU A 159 12.68 8.60 5.48
CA LEU A 159 12.12 7.90 4.33
C LEU A 159 12.53 8.54 2.97
N SER A 160 12.81 9.84 2.93
CA SER A 160 13.28 10.51 1.71
C SER A 160 14.72 10.15 1.35
N ASP A 161 15.54 9.80 2.33
CA ASP A 161 16.96 9.50 2.15
C ASP A 161 17.23 8.02 1.83
N VAL A 162 16.22 7.15 1.96
CA VAL A 162 16.41 5.72 1.73
C VAL A 162 16.59 5.39 0.24
N HIS A 163 17.64 4.65 -0.06
CA HIS A 163 17.86 4.12 -1.41
C HIS A 163 17.02 2.87 -1.65
N LYS A 164 16.05 2.98 -2.56
CA LYS A 164 15.19 1.87 -3.00
C LYS A 164 15.93 0.96 -3.99
N THR A 165 15.67 -0.35 -3.95
CA THR A 165 16.32 -1.36 -4.82
C THR A 165 15.62 -1.57 -6.17
N GLY A 166 14.47 -0.95 -6.40
CA GLY A 166 13.68 -1.13 -7.62
C GLY A 166 12.68 -2.29 -7.60
N LEU A 167 12.52 -2.96 -6.45
CA LEU A 167 11.54 -4.05 -6.23
C LEU A 167 10.07 -3.60 -6.18
N GLY A 168 9.77 -2.33 -6.49
CA GLY A 168 8.39 -1.80 -6.48
C GLY A 168 7.85 -1.49 -5.08
N SER A 169 8.67 -0.93 -4.18
CA SER A 169 8.26 -0.65 -2.80
C SER A 169 7.02 0.25 -2.67
N SER A 170 6.83 1.24 -3.54
CA SER A 170 5.63 2.08 -3.51
C SER A 170 4.36 1.33 -3.89
N ALA A 171 4.44 0.43 -4.88
CA ALA A 171 3.32 -0.42 -5.27
C ALA A 171 2.97 -1.41 -4.15
N ALA A 172 3.95 -2.13 -3.62
CA ALA A 172 3.74 -3.06 -2.51
C ALA A 172 3.18 -2.36 -1.25
N LEU A 173 3.68 -1.15 -0.93
CA LEU A 173 3.14 -0.33 0.16
C LEU A 173 1.68 0.03 -0.08
N ILE A 174 1.34 0.65 -1.21
CA ILE A 174 -0.04 1.06 -1.51
C ILE A 174 -0.97 -0.16 -1.49
N THR A 175 -0.58 -1.24 -2.16
CA THR A 175 -1.42 -2.44 -2.25
C THR A 175 -1.68 -3.05 -0.88
N SER A 176 -0.65 -3.18 -0.03
CA SER A 176 -0.84 -3.73 1.31
C SER A 176 -1.69 -2.81 2.19
N LEU A 177 -1.53 -1.49 2.09
CA LEU A 177 -2.30 -0.52 2.86
C LEU A 177 -3.77 -0.47 2.43
N VAL A 178 -4.03 -0.32 1.14
CA VAL A 178 -5.40 -0.34 0.58
C VAL A 178 -6.10 -1.64 0.95
N SER A 179 -5.45 -2.78 0.74
CA SER A 179 -6.05 -4.08 1.05
C SER A 179 -6.32 -4.26 2.55
N ALA A 180 -5.39 -3.83 3.41
CA ALA A 180 -5.59 -3.89 4.87
C ALA A 180 -6.80 -3.03 5.30
N LEU A 181 -6.94 -1.83 4.76
CA LEU A 181 -8.05 -0.93 5.06
C LEU A 181 -9.38 -1.49 4.53
N LEU A 182 -9.43 -2.03 3.31
CA LEU A 182 -10.64 -2.66 2.75
C LEU A 182 -11.12 -3.83 3.62
N VAL A 183 -10.19 -4.63 4.16
CA VAL A 183 -10.53 -5.70 5.11
C VAL A 183 -10.96 -5.14 6.46
N HIS A 184 -10.23 -4.15 6.98
CA HIS A 184 -10.48 -3.60 8.31
C HIS A 184 -11.82 -2.85 8.40
N PHE A 185 -12.19 -2.11 7.36
CA PHE A 185 -13.52 -1.50 7.21
C PHE A 185 -14.61 -2.47 6.74
N SER A 186 -14.32 -3.78 6.69
CA SER A 186 -15.25 -4.83 6.28
C SER A 186 -15.83 -4.64 4.86
N VAL A 187 -15.14 -3.88 3.99
CA VAL A 187 -15.47 -3.74 2.56
C VAL A 187 -15.25 -5.07 1.85
N LEU A 188 -14.14 -5.74 2.15
CA LEU A 188 -13.80 -7.06 1.64
C LEU A 188 -13.66 -8.08 2.78
N PRO A 189 -14.13 -9.32 2.61
CA PRO A 189 -13.84 -10.40 3.55
C PRO A 189 -12.37 -10.81 3.46
N LYS A 190 -11.83 -11.41 4.53
CA LYS A 190 -10.47 -11.97 4.53
C LYS A 190 -10.29 -13.08 3.47
N SER A 191 -11.36 -13.82 3.15
CA SER A 191 -11.36 -14.88 2.13
C SER A 191 -10.98 -14.37 0.74
N ALA A 192 -11.29 -13.09 0.44
CA ALA A 192 -10.97 -12.46 -0.83
C ALA A 192 -9.46 -12.49 -1.13
N PHE A 193 -8.60 -12.64 -0.13
CA PHE A 193 -7.15 -12.72 -0.29
C PHE A 193 -6.57 -14.11 -0.02
N SER A 194 -7.40 -15.13 0.24
CA SER A 194 -6.91 -16.50 0.45
C SER A 194 -6.54 -17.18 -0.87
N GLU A 195 -5.58 -18.10 -0.81
CA GLU A 195 -5.19 -18.96 -1.94
C GLU A 195 -6.21 -20.09 -2.19
N ASP A 196 -7.01 -20.44 -1.17
CA ASP A 196 -8.06 -21.47 -1.25
C ASP A 196 -9.31 -20.99 -2.03
N ALA A 197 -9.36 -19.71 -2.40
CA ALA A 197 -10.46 -19.11 -3.14
C ALA A 197 -10.70 -19.76 -4.52
N GLU A 198 -9.68 -20.34 -5.16
CA GLU A 198 -9.81 -20.96 -6.49
C GLU A 198 -10.58 -22.30 -6.48
N ASN A 199 -10.70 -22.95 -5.31
CA ASN A 199 -11.36 -24.25 -5.15
C ASN A 199 -12.76 -24.18 -4.50
N ASN A 200 -13.28 -22.99 -4.24
CA ASN A 200 -14.51 -22.79 -3.47
C ASN A 200 -15.69 -22.31 -4.34
N HIS A 201 -16.92 -22.66 -3.95
CA HIS A 201 -18.14 -22.26 -4.67
C HIS A 201 -18.34 -20.72 -4.73
N ASP A 202 -17.68 -19.97 -3.85
CA ASP A 202 -17.67 -18.50 -3.77
C ASP A 202 -16.49 -17.82 -4.50
N ALA A 203 -15.69 -18.57 -5.27
CA ALA A 203 -14.50 -18.09 -6.00
C ALA A 203 -14.73 -16.80 -6.80
N LYS A 204 -15.93 -16.64 -7.38
CA LYS A 204 -16.29 -15.45 -8.16
C LYS A 204 -16.29 -14.17 -7.32
N MET A 205 -16.75 -14.24 -6.07
CA MET A 205 -16.79 -13.06 -5.20
C MET A 205 -15.40 -12.70 -4.68
N ASP A 206 -14.56 -13.69 -4.40
CA ASP A 206 -13.17 -13.47 -4.02
C ASP A 206 -12.34 -12.85 -5.18
N VAL A 207 -12.56 -13.31 -6.42
CA VAL A 207 -11.95 -12.71 -7.63
C VAL A 207 -12.36 -11.24 -7.79
N LEU A 208 -13.66 -10.93 -7.59
CA LEU A 208 -14.14 -9.55 -7.61
C LEU A 208 -13.51 -8.71 -6.48
N GLY A 209 -13.28 -9.30 -5.31
CA GLY A 209 -12.59 -8.67 -4.20
C GLY A 209 -11.13 -8.29 -4.51
N LYS A 210 -10.34 -9.23 -5.06
CA LYS A 210 -8.96 -8.93 -5.50
C LYS A 210 -8.95 -7.87 -6.59
N ALA A 211 -9.90 -7.92 -7.53
CA ALA A 211 -10.04 -6.92 -8.59
C ALA A 211 -10.34 -5.51 -8.03
N LEU A 212 -11.21 -5.39 -7.03
CA LEU A 212 -11.49 -4.11 -6.38
C LEU A 212 -10.24 -3.56 -5.68
N ALA A 213 -9.53 -4.40 -4.92
CA ALA A 213 -8.29 -4.01 -4.25
C ALA A 213 -7.22 -3.56 -5.27
N HIS A 214 -7.07 -4.30 -6.37
CA HIS A 214 -6.19 -3.93 -7.48
C HIS A 214 -6.56 -2.59 -8.10
N ASN A 215 -7.82 -2.40 -8.46
CA ASN A 215 -8.25 -1.18 -9.16
C ASN A 215 -8.08 0.06 -8.27
N LEU A 216 -8.44 -0.03 -6.98
CA LEU A 216 -8.23 1.05 -6.04
C LEU A 216 -6.73 1.31 -5.80
N ALA A 217 -5.92 0.28 -5.59
CA ALA A 217 -4.47 0.43 -5.42
C ALA A 217 -3.81 1.04 -6.66
N GLN A 218 -4.21 0.62 -7.86
CA GLN A 218 -3.70 1.14 -9.13
C GLN A 218 -4.06 2.60 -9.31
N TYR A 219 -5.31 2.97 -9.03
CA TYR A 219 -5.77 4.36 -9.05
C TYR A 219 -4.97 5.23 -8.07
N VAL A 220 -4.86 4.83 -6.80
CA VAL A 220 -4.11 5.57 -5.77
C VAL A 220 -2.64 5.70 -6.14
N HIS A 221 -2.03 4.65 -6.70
CA HIS A 221 -0.64 4.68 -7.13
C HIS A 221 -0.41 5.65 -8.28
N CYS A 222 -1.26 5.63 -9.31
CA CYS A 222 -1.22 6.60 -10.40
C CYS A 222 -1.38 8.04 -9.87
N LEU A 223 -2.33 8.24 -8.95
CA LEU A 223 -2.62 9.55 -8.35
C LEU A 223 -1.44 10.09 -7.54
N ALA A 224 -0.84 9.24 -6.72
CA ALA A 224 0.34 9.58 -5.93
C ALA A 224 1.53 9.93 -6.84
N GLN A 225 1.74 9.14 -7.89
CA GLN A 225 2.80 9.32 -8.86
C GLN A 225 2.60 10.53 -9.80
N GLY A 226 1.34 11.00 -9.94
CA GLY A 226 0.97 12.09 -10.85
C GLY A 226 0.98 11.69 -12.32
N LYS A 227 0.91 10.39 -12.64
CA LYS A 227 0.84 9.87 -14.00
C LYS A 227 0.29 8.45 -14.01
N VAL A 228 -0.30 8.07 -15.14
CA VAL A 228 -0.72 6.68 -15.38
C VAL A 228 0.49 5.85 -15.84
N GLY A 229 1.01 5.02 -14.94
CA GLY A 229 2.10 4.09 -15.22
C GLY A 229 1.69 2.90 -16.08
N SER A 230 2.59 1.93 -16.23
CA SER A 230 2.24 0.62 -16.79
C SER A 230 1.21 -0.05 -15.88
N GLY A 231 1.55 -0.23 -14.60
CA GLY A 231 0.70 -0.88 -13.59
C GLY A 231 1.10 -2.33 -13.27
N PHE A 232 2.15 -2.86 -13.91
CA PHE A 232 2.61 -4.23 -13.65
C PHE A 232 3.12 -4.43 -12.21
N ASP A 233 3.62 -3.37 -11.58
CA ASP A 233 4.11 -3.40 -10.21
C ASP A 233 2.96 -3.55 -9.20
N VAL A 234 1.87 -2.79 -9.37
CA VAL A 234 0.65 -2.95 -8.57
C VAL A 234 -0.03 -4.29 -8.87
N SER A 235 -0.12 -4.67 -10.15
CA SER A 235 -0.68 -5.97 -10.56
C SER A 235 0.05 -7.13 -9.89
N ALA A 236 1.39 -7.13 -9.90
CA ALA A 236 2.17 -8.18 -9.23
C ALA A 236 2.02 -8.15 -7.70
N ALA A 237 1.84 -6.97 -7.10
CA ALA A 237 1.60 -6.82 -5.67
C ALA A 237 0.23 -7.38 -5.21
N VAL A 238 -0.71 -7.58 -6.14
CA VAL A 238 -2.04 -8.17 -5.86
C VAL A 238 -2.12 -9.63 -6.29
N PHE A 239 -1.79 -9.91 -7.55
CA PHE A 239 -2.02 -11.21 -8.20
C PHE A 239 -0.80 -12.13 -8.17
N GLY A 240 0.34 -11.66 -7.65
CA GLY A 240 1.56 -12.46 -7.62
C GLY A 240 2.19 -12.62 -9.01
N THR A 241 2.74 -13.80 -9.27
CA THR A 241 3.43 -14.13 -10.53
C THR A 241 2.42 -14.43 -11.64
N HIS A 242 2.46 -13.69 -12.74
CA HIS A 242 1.52 -13.86 -13.85
C HIS A 242 2.03 -13.28 -15.18
N LEU A 243 1.30 -13.55 -16.27
CA LEU A 243 1.42 -12.82 -17.52
C LEU A 243 0.65 -11.51 -17.42
N TYR A 244 1.36 -10.39 -17.54
CA TYR A 244 0.80 -9.06 -17.41
C TYR A 244 0.55 -8.41 -18.78
N THR A 245 -0.63 -7.83 -18.95
CA THR A 245 -1.00 -6.96 -20.06
C THR A 245 -1.52 -5.63 -19.49
N ARG A 246 -1.09 -4.51 -20.07
CA ARG A 246 -1.47 -3.18 -19.60
C ARG A 246 -2.95 -2.91 -19.86
N PHE A 247 -3.61 -2.29 -18.88
CA PHE A 247 -4.98 -1.78 -19.03
C PHE A 247 -5.00 -0.54 -19.93
N ASP A 248 -6.14 -0.23 -20.54
CA ASP A 248 -6.29 1.02 -21.29
C ASP A 248 -6.21 2.23 -20.31
N PRO A 249 -5.20 3.11 -20.43
CA PRO A 249 -5.03 4.24 -19.51
C PRO A 249 -6.24 5.19 -19.47
N ALA A 250 -7.08 5.22 -20.51
CA ALA A 250 -8.27 6.06 -20.58
C ALA A 250 -9.27 5.76 -19.44
N VAL A 251 -9.30 4.53 -18.92
CA VAL A 251 -10.22 4.13 -17.85
C VAL A 251 -9.97 4.87 -16.53
N LEU A 252 -8.76 5.43 -16.33
CA LEU A 252 -8.42 6.21 -15.14
C LEU A 252 -8.47 7.72 -15.38
N GLN A 253 -8.61 8.19 -16.61
CA GLN A 253 -8.40 9.60 -16.96
C GLN A 253 -9.35 10.53 -16.18
N LEU A 254 -10.64 10.25 -16.17
CA LEU A 254 -11.64 11.05 -15.44
C LEU A 254 -11.30 11.16 -13.94
N LEU A 255 -10.87 10.04 -13.34
CA LEU A 255 -10.52 10.00 -11.91
C LEU A 255 -9.19 10.72 -11.60
N MET A 256 -8.32 10.87 -12.60
CA MET A 256 -7.07 11.62 -12.49
C MET A 256 -7.32 13.12 -12.63
N ASP A 257 -8.25 13.54 -13.50
CA ASP A 257 -8.50 14.96 -13.79
C ASP A 257 -9.19 15.69 -12.62
N ASP A 258 -10.10 15.04 -11.90
CA ASP A 258 -10.75 15.60 -10.70
C ASP A 258 -9.76 15.89 -9.55
N SER A 259 -8.61 15.21 -9.56
CA SER A 259 -7.60 15.35 -8.51
C SER A 259 -6.66 16.56 -8.71
N THR A 260 -6.69 17.16 -9.91
CA THR A 260 -5.85 18.32 -10.27
C THR A 260 -6.33 19.62 -9.62
N VAL A 261 -7.48 19.63 -8.94
CA VAL A 261 -8.13 20.85 -8.44
C VAL A 261 -7.79 21.19 -6.98
N CYS A 262 -7.22 20.28 -6.18
CA CYS A 262 -7.03 20.51 -4.72
C CYS A 262 -5.60 20.26 -4.20
N PHE A 263 -4.59 20.88 -4.82
CA PHE A 263 -3.27 21.06 -4.18
C PHE A 263 -2.65 22.40 -4.59
N ILE A 264 -3.10 23.49 -3.96
CA ILE A 264 -2.37 24.77 -3.88
C ILE A 264 -2.28 25.15 -2.41
#